data_AF-A0A1X7AD46-F1
#
_entry.id   AF-A0A1X7AD46-F1
#
_cell.length_a   1.000
_cell.length_b   1.000
_cell.length_c   1.000
_cell.angle_alpha   90.00
_cell.angle_beta   90.00
_cell.angle_gamma   90.00
#
_symmetry.space_group_name_H-M   'P 1'
#
loop_
_entity.id
_entity.type
_entity.pdbx_description
1 polymer ?
#
loop_
_entity_poly.entity_id
_entity_poly.type
_entity_poly.pdbx_seq_one_letter_code
_entity_poly.pdbx_strand_id
1 'polypeptide(L)'
;MAEKVIQSQISQIKPYANNNRVHAAKNIDKLKASVAQFGFVTRILLDASGTIIAGHGRYEAAKALGLMSVPTVVAGHLSDAEVRALRIADNKLAELPDWNEAALQIEFAELTDLSLDGELDFDLDITGFETPEIDIIIDGAGEAAETEAETLDTPDPAAPAIAQPGDLWVLGDHRIFCGDALQAQSYKTLLDGETPQMVFTDPPYNVLVNGHVRCGASGDHREFAMASGEMSDSEFRSFLSDVINHCSTACRTEASR
;
A
#
# COMPACT_ATOMS: atom_id res chain seq x y z
N MET A 1 17.22 -16.31 -34.95
CA MET A 1 16.62 -16.79 -33.69
C MET A 1 17.57 -16.43 -32.57
N ALA A 2 17.06 -15.85 -31.47
CA ALA A 2 17.88 -15.55 -30.31
C ALA A 2 18.49 -16.84 -29.73
N GLU A 3 19.74 -16.77 -29.26
CA GLU A 3 20.50 -17.94 -28.79
C GLU A 3 19.95 -18.53 -27.48
N LYS A 4 20.53 -19.68 -27.08
CA LYS A 4 20.29 -20.35 -25.79
C LYS A 4 20.53 -19.40 -24.62
N VAL A 5 19.80 -19.61 -23.54
CA VAL A 5 20.02 -18.93 -22.25
C VAL A 5 21.42 -19.27 -21.73
N ILE A 6 22.19 -18.25 -21.36
CA ILE A 6 23.52 -18.40 -20.75
C ILE A 6 23.60 -17.64 -19.43
N GLN A 7 24.53 -18.03 -18.55
CA GLN A 7 24.84 -17.27 -17.34
C GLN A 7 25.97 -16.28 -17.64
N SER A 8 25.69 -14.98 -17.57
CA SER A 8 26.69 -13.93 -17.79
C SER A 8 27.13 -13.32 -16.47
N GLN A 9 28.43 -13.06 -16.34
CA GLN A 9 28.96 -12.29 -15.22
C GLN A 9 28.43 -10.85 -15.28
N ILE A 10 27.94 -10.32 -14.18
CA ILE A 10 27.38 -8.96 -14.13
C ILE A 10 28.43 -7.93 -14.53
N SER A 11 29.70 -8.15 -14.18
CA SER A 11 30.82 -7.29 -14.56
C SER A 11 31.09 -7.19 -16.06
N GLN A 12 30.55 -8.13 -16.86
CA GLN A 12 30.71 -8.16 -18.32
C GLN A 12 29.50 -7.53 -19.06
N ILE A 13 28.39 -7.32 -18.35
CA ILE A 13 27.18 -6.71 -18.92
C ILE A 13 27.37 -5.19 -18.97
N LYS A 14 27.09 -4.60 -20.13
CA LYS A 14 27.26 -3.15 -20.35
C LYS A 14 25.90 -2.46 -20.37
N PRO A 15 25.62 -1.51 -19.45
CA PRO A 15 24.46 -0.65 -19.56
C PRO A 15 24.49 0.14 -20.87
N TYR A 16 23.34 0.24 -21.54
CA TYR A 16 23.22 1.12 -22.71
C TYR A 16 23.25 2.59 -22.28
N ALA A 17 24.21 3.35 -22.80
CA ALA A 17 24.48 4.73 -22.37
C ALA A 17 23.28 5.68 -22.57
N ASN A 18 22.51 5.49 -23.63
CA ASN A 18 21.32 6.30 -23.95
C ASN A 18 20.03 5.57 -23.55
N ASN A 19 20.01 4.96 -22.36
CA ASN A 19 18.80 4.32 -21.87
C ASN A 19 17.68 5.35 -21.73
N ASN A 20 16.58 5.13 -22.46
CA ASN A 20 15.44 6.04 -22.51
C ASN A 20 14.40 5.78 -21.41
N ARG A 21 14.62 4.80 -20.53
CA ARG A 21 13.76 4.49 -19.39
C ARG A 21 14.57 4.43 -18.11
N VAL A 22 14.39 5.44 -17.25
CA VAL A 22 15.07 5.53 -15.96
C VAL A 22 14.13 5.00 -14.88
N HIS A 23 14.64 4.10 -14.04
CA HIS A 23 13.88 3.57 -12.90
C HIS A 23 14.17 4.41 -11.66
N ALA A 24 13.11 4.86 -10.98
CA ALA A 24 13.24 5.45 -9.64
C ALA A 24 13.71 4.40 -8.64
N ALA A 25 14.33 4.83 -7.53
CA ALA A 25 14.85 3.92 -6.49
C ALA A 25 13.78 2.94 -5.97
N LYS A 26 12.56 3.43 -5.71
CA LYS A 26 11.41 2.61 -5.29
C LYS A 26 11.12 1.44 -6.24
N ASN A 27 11.23 1.67 -7.56
CA ASN A 27 10.98 0.64 -8.56
C ASN A 27 12.10 -0.42 -8.59
N ILE A 28 13.34 -0.02 -8.26
CA ILE A 28 14.44 -0.97 -8.11
C ILE A 28 14.25 -1.84 -6.86
N ASP A 29 13.72 -1.30 -5.77
CA ASP A 29 13.44 -2.08 -4.55
C ASP A 29 12.37 -3.15 -4.78
N LYS A 30 11.27 -2.83 -5.49
CA LYS A 30 10.29 -3.84 -5.91
C LYS A 30 10.91 -4.93 -6.79
N LEU A 31 11.78 -4.54 -7.74
CA LEU A 31 12.50 -5.50 -8.58
C LEU A 31 13.47 -6.37 -7.77
N LYS A 32 14.12 -5.82 -6.74
CA LYS A 32 14.98 -6.60 -5.83
C LYS A 32 14.16 -7.62 -5.04
N ALA A 33 13.02 -7.22 -4.49
CA ALA A 33 12.11 -8.12 -3.79
C ALA A 33 11.66 -9.25 -4.73
N SER A 34 11.19 -8.90 -5.93
CA SER A 34 10.79 -9.87 -6.97
C SER A 34 11.90 -10.87 -7.32
N VAL A 35 13.13 -10.39 -7.51
CA VAL A 35 14.28 -11.26 -7.82
C VAL A 35 14.68 -12.11 -6.60
N ALA A 36 14.56 -11.60 -5.38
CA ALA A 36 14.87 -12.37 -4.17
C ALA A 36 13.86 -13.51 -3.95
N GLN A 37 12.57 -13.25 -4.21
CA GLN A 37 11.47 -14.20 -4.01
C GLN A 37 11.42 -15.25 -5.13
N PHE A 38 11.30 -14.81 -6.38
CA PHE A 38 11.06 -15.70 -7.53
C PHE A 38 12.35 -16.16 -8.21
N GLY A 39 13.49 -15.58 -7.83
CA GLY A 39 14.73 -15.71 -8.58
C GLY A 39 14.71 -14.92 -9.89
N PHE A 40 15.75 -15.13 -10.70
CA PHE A 40 15.92 -14.39 -11.95
C PHE A 40 15.17 -15.03 -13.13
N VAL A 41 13.83 -15.04 -13.06
CA VAL A 41 12.95 -15.73 -14.03
C VAL A 41 12.99 -15.05 -15.40
N THR A 42 12.86 -13.72 -15.44
CA THR A 42 12.91 -12.93 -16.67
C THR A 42 14.33 -12.47 -16.93
N ARG A 43 14.90 -12.84 -18.08
CA ARG A 43 16.33 -12.71 -18.42
C ARG A 43 16.70 -11.37 -19.04
N ILE A 44 17.94 -10.94 -18.88
CA ILE A 44 18.43 -9.72 -19.55
C ILE A 44 18.72 -10.04 -21.02
N LEU A 45 18.22 -9.20 -21.93
CA LEU A 45 18.50 -9.32 -23.36
C LEU A 45 19.70 -8.44 -23.72
N LEU A 46 20.72 -9.03 -24.34
CA LEU A 46 21.95 -8.35 -24.74
C LEU A 46 22.13 -8.35 -26.26
N ASP A 47 22.82 -7.35 -26.78
CA ASP A 47 23.35 -7.39 -28.14
C ASP A 47 24.67 -8.17 -28.21
N ALA A 48 25.21 -8.35 -29.41
CA ALA A 48 26.46 -9.09 -29.64
C ALA A 48 27.67 -8.53 -28.88
N SER A 49 27.62 -7.25 -28.47
CA SER A 49 28.71 -6.57 -27.74
C SER A 49 28.61 -6.71 -26.21
N GLY A 50 27.55 -7.38 -25.72
CA GLY A 50 27.20 -7.50 -24.31
C GLY A 50 26.46 -6.27 -23.75
N THR A 51 25.93 -5.40 -24.62
CA THR A 51 25.20 -4.20 -24.19
C THR A 51 23.72 -4.49 -24.05
N ILE A 52 23.10 -3.98 -22.98
CA ILE A 52 21.69 -4.26 -22.68
C ILE A 52 20.78 -3.71 -23.79
N ILE A 53 19.89 -4.57 -24.26
CA ILE A 53 18.74 -4.24 -25.11
C ILE A 53 17.51 -4.05 -24.22
N ALA A 54 17.24 -5.00 -23.32
CA ALA A 54 16.10 -4.99 -22.40
C ALA A 54 16.48 -5.55 -21.03
N GLY A 55 15.88 -4.99 -19.97
CA GLY A 55 16.07 -5.45 -18.59
C GLY A 55 17.05 -4.65 -17.75
N HIS A 56 17.23 -3.34 -18.02
CA HIS A 56 18.09 -2.46 -17.18
C HIS A 56 17.69 -2.47 -15.70
N GLY A 57 16.39 -2.38 -15.37
CA GLY A 57 15.95 -2.43 -13.97
C GLY A 57 16.37 -3.74 -13.27
N ARG A 58 16.29 -4.87 -13.99
CA ARG A 58 16.72 -6.18 -13.48
C ARG A 58 18.24 -6.27 -13.30
N TYR A 59 19.01 -5.66 -14.21
CA TYR A 59 20.46 -5.51 -14.04
C TYR A 59 20.82 -4.72 -12.78
N GLU A 60 20.17 -3.57 -12.55
CA GLU A 60 20.41 -2.74 -11.37
C GLU A 60 19.98 -3.47 -10.08
N ALA A 61 18.84 -4.16 -10.08
CA ALA A 61 18.41 -5.00 -8.96
C ALA A 61 19.43 -6.11 -8.65
N ALA A 62 19.92 -6.82 -9.68
CA ALA A 62 20.93 -7.86 -9.52
C ALA A 62 22.24 -7.34 -8.90
N LYS A 63 22.67 -6.16 -9.36
CA LYS A 63 23.86 -5.49 -8.86
C LYS A 63 23.67 -5.05 -7.40
N ALA A 64 22.50 -4.52 -7.06
CA ALA A 64 22.16 -4.13 -5.69
C ALA A 64 22.07 -5.34 -4.74
N LEU A 65 21.65 -6.50 -5.24
CA LEU A 65 21.64 -7.78 -4.50
C LEU A 65 23.02 -8.45 -4.41
N GLY A 66 24.06 -7.89 -5.04
CA GLY A 66 25.41 -8.46 -5.01
C GLY A 66 25.54 -9.77 -5.79
N LEU A 67 24.67 -10.04 -6.76
CA LEU A 67 24.77 -11.23 -7.59
C LEU A 67 26.05 -11.18 -8.44
N MET A 68 26.68 -12.33 -8.65
CA MET A 68 27.89 -12.44 -9.49
C MET A 68 27.53 -12.67 -10.96
N SER A 69 26.49 -13.48 -11.21
CA SER A 69 26.02 -13.81 -12.56
C SER A 69 24.49 -13.81 -12.63
N VAL A 70 23.98 -13.55 -13.83
CA VAL A 70 22.54 -13.55 -14.15
C VAL A 70 22.28 -14.25 -15.47
N PRO A 71 21.09 -14.84 -15.66
CA PRO A 71 20.72 -15.44 -16.92
C PRO A 71 20.45 -14.35 -17.97
N THR A 72 21.06 -14.54 -19.14
CA THR A 72 20.97 -13.61 -20.27
C THR A 72 20.65 -14.37 -21.56
N VAL A 73 20.20 -13.62 -22.56
CA VAL A 73 20.04 -14.07 -23.94
C VAL A 73 20.74 -13.07 -24.85
N VAL A 74 21.53 -13.56 -25.81
CA VAL A 74 22.24 -12.71 -26.76
C VAL A 74 21.50 -12.69 -28.10
N ALA A 75 21.08 -11.51 -28.53
CA ALA A 75 20.44 -11.27 -29.82
C ALA A 75 21.49 -10.96 -30.91
N GLY A 76 22.51 -11.82 -31.03
CA GLY A 76 23.67 -11.57 -31.90
C GLY A 76 23.39 -11.55 -33.40
N HIS A 77 22.18 -11.92 -33.81
CA HIS A 77 21.74 -11.92 -35.21
C HIS A 77 21.13 -10.60 -35.66
N LEU A 78 20.89 -9.66 -34.75
CA LEU A 78 20.30 -8.36 -35.06
C LEU A 78 21.37 -7.36 -35.48
N SER A 79 21.06 -6.57 -36.49
CA SER A 79 21.84 -5.39 -36.87
C SER A 79 21.73 -4.28 -35.82
N ASP A 80 22.66 -3.32 -35.85
CA ASP A 80 22.64 -2.17 -34.93
C ASP A 80 21.33 -1.37 -35.01
N ALA A 81 20.76 -1.25 -36.21
CA ALA A 81 19.48 -0.57 -36.42
C ALA A 81 18.32 -1.33 -35.77
N GLU A 82 18.28 -2.66 -35.93
CA GLU A 82 17.26 -3.52 -35.29
C GLU A 82 17.40 -3.52 -33.77
N VAL A 83 18.63 -3.56 -33.24
CA VAL A 83 18.90 -3.44 -31.80
C VAL A 83 18.35 -2.11 -31.25
N ARG A 84 18.58 -1.00 -31.96
CA ARG A 84 18.05 0.32 -31.56
C ARG A 84 16.54 0.37 -31.61
N ALA A 85 15.92 -0.19 -32.65
CA ALA A 85 14.46 -0.27 -32.76
C ALA A 85 13.87 -1.14 -31.64
N LEU A 86 14.51 -2.27 -31.33
CA LEU A 86 14.07 -3.20 -30.30
C LEU A 86 14.11 -2.59 -28.89
N ARG A 87 15.13 -1.77 -28.57
CA ARG A 87 15.17 -1.01 -27.30
C ARG A 87 13.94 -0.11 -27.11
N ILE A 88 13.45 0.49 -28.20
CA ILE A 88 12.25 1.34 -28.16
C ILE A 88 11.00 0.47 -28.08
N ALA A 89 10.92 -0.57 -28.91
CA ALA A 89 9.78 -1.47 -28.98
C ALA A 89 9.53 -2.20 -27.65
N ASP A 90 10.56 -2.76 -27.00
CA ASP A 90 10.42 -3.45 -25.71
C ASP A 90 9.78 -2.55 -24.64
N ASN A 91 10.22 -1.29 -24.57
CA ASN A 91 9.66 -0.32 -23.64
C ASN A 91 8.24 0.08 -24.00
N LYS A 92 7.97 0.41 -25.27
CA LYS A 92 6.65 0.93 -25.67
C LYS A 92 5.58 -0.16 -25.73
N LEU A 93 5.92 -1.34 -26.24
CA LEU A 93 4.98 -2.46 -26.36
C LEU A 93 4.50 -2.96 -25.00
N ALA A 94 5.33 -2.84 -23.95
CA ALA A 94 4.93 -3.16 -22.58
C ALA A 94 3.89 -2.18 -21.99
N GLU A 95 3.68 -1.00 -22.61
CA GLU A 95 2.70 0.01 -22.16
C GLU A 95 1.41 -0.01 -22.98
N LEU A 96 1.32 -0.82 -24.03
CA LEU A 96 0.16 -0.83 -24.93
C LEU A 96 -1.05 -1.60 -24.40
N PRO A 97 -0.90 -2.76 -23.73
CA PRO A 97 -2.05 -3.51 -23.24
C PRO A 97 -2.71 -2.81 -22.06
N ASP A 98 -4.04 -2.81 -22.07
CA ASP A 98 -4.85 -2.51 -20.89
C ASP A 98 -5.00 -3.77 -20.01
N TRP A 99 -5.26 -3.57 -18.73
CA TRP A 99 -5.59 -4.66 -17.82
C TRP A 99 -6.97 -5.23 -18.12
N ASN A 100 -7.11 -6.55 -18.01
CA ASN A 100 -8.43 -7.16 -17.86
C ASN A 100 -8.80 -7.10 -16.37
N GLU A 101 -9.52 -6.05 -15.99
CA GLU A 101 -9.81 -5.75 -14.57
C GLU A 101 -10.53 -6.90 -13.86
N ALA A 102 -11.52 -7.53 -14.51
CA ALA A 102 -12.24 -8.65 -13.92
C ALA A 102 -11.34 -9.86 -13.63
N ALA A 103 -10.41 -10.17 -14.55
CA ALA A 103 -9.45 -11.24 -14.31
C ALA A 103 -8.41 -10.86 -13.24
N LEU A 104 -7.95 -9.61 -13.25
CA LEU A 104 -6.97 -9.10 -12.29
C LEU A 104 -7.53 -9.08 -10.86
N GLN A 105 -8.81 -8.72 -10.70
CA GLN A 105 -9.53 -8.77 -9.42
C GLN A 105 -9.57 -10.19 -8.86
N ILE A 106 -9.93 -11.18 -9.67
CA ILE A 106 -9.98 -12.59 -9.25
C ILE A 106 -8.60 -13.06 -8.77
N GLU A 107 -7.55 -12.78 -9.56
CA GLU A 107 -6.18 -13.18 -9.21
C GLU A 107 -5.71 -12.52 -7.90
N PHE A 108 -5.99 -11.24 -7.67
CA PHE A 108 -5.60 -10.57 -6.43
C PHE A 108 -6.43 -10.98 -5.22
N ALA A 109 -7.71 -11.30 -5.40
CA ALA A 109 -8.55 -11.85 -4.34
C ALA A 109 -8.00 -13.21 -3.88
N GLU A 110 -7.69 -14.10 -4.83
CA GLU A 110 -7.09 -15.41 -4.52
C GLU A 110 -5.72 -15.28 -3.83
N LEU A 111 -4.85 -14.38 -4.31
CA LEU A 111 -3.56 -14.13 -3.67
C LEU A 111 -3.70 -13.55 -2.24
N THR A 112 -4.72 -12.73 -2.01
CA THR A 112 -5.00 -12.17 -0.68
C THR A 112 -5.48 -13.26 0.27
N ASP A 113 -6.38 -14.14 -0.17
CA ASP A 113 -6.84 -15.29 0.62
C ASP A 113 -5.66 -16.19 1.02
N LEU A 114 -4.77 -16.53 0.06
CA LEU A 114 -3.57 -17.32 0.34
C LEU A 114 -2.61 -16.62 1.32
N SER A 115 -2.52 -15.28 1.25
CA SER A 115 -1.72 -14.49 2.19
C SER A 115 -2.30 -14.56 3.61
N LEU A 116 -3.62 -14.41 3.76
CA LEU A 116 -4.32 -14.46 5.04
C LEU A 116 -4.27 -15.86 5.69
N ASP A 117 -4.32 -16.91 4.86
CA ASP A 117 -4.15 -18.30 5.30
C ASP A 117 -2.69 -18.65 5.67
N GLY A 118 -1.75 -17.72 5.44
CA GLY A 118 -0.33 -17.90 5.72
C GLY A 118 0.39 -18.81 4.74
N GLU A 119 -0.19 -19.03 3.55
CA GLU A 119 0.39 -19.84 2.48
C GLU A 119 1.42 -19.05 1.65
N LEU A 120 1.40 -17.72 1.70
CA LEU A 120 2.39 -16.85 1.07
C LEU A 120 3.43 -16.32 2.08
N ASP A 121 4.70 -16.32 1.68
CA ASP A 121 5.83 -15.81 2.47
C ASP A 121 6.33 -14.45 1.96
N PHE A 122 5.55 -13.76 1.13
CA PHE A 122 5.90 -12.47 0.53
C PHE A 122 4.70 -11.51 0.48
N ASP A 123 4.99 -10.22 0.40
CA ASP A 123 4.00 -9.16 0.20
C ASP A 123 3.61 -9.05 -1.27
N LEU A 124 2.33 -8.79 -1.54
CA LEU A 124 1.77 -8.63 -2.88
C LEU A 124 2.30 -7.36 -3.58
N ASP A 125 2.92 -6.43 -2.86
CA ASP A 125 3.60 -5.25 -3.44
C ASP A 125 4.69 -5.62 -4.48
N ILE A 126 5.19 -6.85 -4.40
CA ILE A 126 6.16 -7.46 -5.31
C ILE A 126 5.66 -7.54 -6.76
N THR A 127 4.33 -7.55 -6.96
CA THR A 127 3.67 -7.58 -8.26
C THR A 127 3.84 -6.26 -9.03
N GLY A 128 4.23 -5.19 -8.34
CA GLY A 128 4.37 -3.85 -8.90
C GLY A 128 3.23 -2.90 -8.49
N PHE A 129 2.10 -3.44 -8.05
CA PHE A 129 0.99 -2.67 -7.46
C PHE A 129 1.34 -2.28 -6.01
N GLU A 130 0.81 -1.17 -5.53
CA GLU A 130 0.84 -0.82 -4.10
C GLU A 130 -0.35 -1.46 -3.38
N THR A 131 -0.23 -1.74 -2.08
CA THR A 131 -1.33 -2.34 -1.29
C THR A 131 -2.66 -1.61 -1.46
N PRO A 132 -2.73 -0.25 -1.40
CA PRO A 132 -4.00 0.44 -1.63
C PRO A 132 -4.57 0.28 -3.05
N GLU A 133 -3.71 0.07 -4.05
CA GLU A 133 -4.17 -0.21 -5.43
C GLU A 133 -4.76 -1.62 -5.53
N ILE A 134 -4.14 -2.59 -4.83
CA ILE A 134 -4.63 -3.97 -4.75
C ILE A 134 -6.00 -4.01 -4.06
N ASP A 135 -6.16 -3.31 -2.94
CA ASP A 135 -7.44 -3.23 -2.22
C ASP A 135 -8.55 -2.68 -3.13
N ILE A 136 -8.28 -1.59 -3.86
CA ILE A 136 -9.23 -1.01 -4.83
C ILE A 136 -9.58 -2.00 -5.95
N ILE A 137 -8.62 -2.78 -6.44
CA ILE A 137 -8.84 -3.79 -7.48
C ILE A 137 -9.73 -4.93 -6.94
N ILE A 138 -9.47 -5.40 -5.71
CA ILE A 138 -10.22 -6.48 -5.06
C ILE A 138 -11.66 -6.06 -4.75
N ASP A 139 -11.85 -4.87 -4.20
CA ASP A 139 -13.17 -4.30 -3.94
C ASP A 139 -13.96 -4.01 -5.23
N GLY A 140 -13.27 -4.10 -6.37
CA GLY A 140 -13.77 -3.72 -7.68
C GLY A 140 -13.75 -2.21 -7.83
N ALA A 141 -13.25 -1.71 -8.95
CA ALA A 141 -13.41 -0.31 -9.34
C ALA A 141 -14.90 -0.03 -9.65
N GLY A 142 -15.76 0.00 -8.63
CA GLY A 142 -17.14 0.45 -8.76
C GLY A 142 -18.08 -0.45 -9.59
N GLU A 143 -17.86 -1.76 -9.65
CA GLU A 143 -19.01 -2.68 -9.74
C GLU A 143 -19.42 -3.11 -8.33
N ALA A 144 -19.68 -2.11 -7.49
CA ALA A 144 -20.82 -2.27 -6.60
C ALA A 144 -21.97 -2.69 -7.51
N ALA A 145 -22.55 -3.87 -7.27
CA ALA A 145 -23.95 -3.99 -7.58
C ALA A 145 -24.62 -2.67 -7.13
N GLU A 146 -25.55 -2.14 -7.92
CA GLU A 146 -26.47 -1.10 -7.44
C GLU A 146 -27.33 -1.66 -6.28
N THR A 147 -26.76 -2.29 -5.25
CA THR A 147 -27.06 -1.80 -3.91
C THR A 147 -26.72 -0.34 -3.97
N GLU A 148 -27.74 0.51 -4.10
CA GLU A 148 -27.70 1.87 -3.61
C GLU A 148 -26.82 1.79 -2.36
N ALA A 149 -25.63 2.39 -2.40
CA ALA A 149 -24.94 2.69 -1.17
C ALA A 149 -26.02 3.26 -0.26
N GLU A 150 -26.06 2.92 1.02
CA GLU A 150 -26.82 3.72 1.97
C GLU A 150 -26.16 5.11 1.95
N THR A 151 -26.44 5.89 0.91
CA THR A 151 -26.19 7.30 0.79
C THR A 151 -27.23 7.88 1.71
N LEU A 152 -26.93 7.77 3.00
CA LEU A 152 -27.43 8.73 3.95
C LEU A 152 -27.01 10.08 3.35
N ASP A 153 -28.00 10.93 3.09
CA ASP A 153 -27.75 12.30 2.68
C ASP A 153 -26.71 12.89 3.63
N THR A 154 -25.63 13.45 3.07
CA THR A 154 -24.62 14.11 3.88
C THR A 154 -25.34 15.11 4.78
N PRO A 155 -25.22 14.98 6.12
CA PRO A 155 -25.95 15.86 7.02
C PRO A 155 -25.59 17.31 6.71
N ASP A 156 -26.60 18.18 6.63
CA ASP A 156 -26.40 19.61 6.38
C ASP A 156 -25.43 20.17 7.44
N PRO A 157 -24.24 20.66 7.05
CA PRO A 157 -23.27 21.19 8.00
C PRO A 157 -23.78 22.41 8.77
N ALA A 158 -24.80 23.09 8.25
CA ALA A 158 -25.48 24.21 8.92
C ALA A 158 -26.55 23.75 9.91
N ALA A 159 -26.99 22.49 9.86
CA ALA A 159 -27.94 21.96 10.82
C ALA A 159 -27.30 21.78 12.20
N PRO A 160 -28.05 21.95 13.30
CA PRO A 160 -27.55 21.70 14.63
C PRO A 160 -27.09 20.24 14.78
N ALA A 161 -25.91 20.03 15.37
CA ALA A 161 -25.45 18.69 15.72
C ALA A 161 -26.44 18.01 16.68
N ILE A 162 -26.97 16.86 16.27
CA ILE A 162 -27.92 16.08 17.09
C ILE A 162 -27.19 15.46 18.29
N ALA A 163 -25.99 14.93 18.07
CA ALA A 163 -25.16 14.36 19.11
C ALA A 163 -24.52 15.46 19.98
N GLN A 164 -24.73 15.37 21.29
CA GLN A 164 -24.16 16.26 22.29
C GLN A 164 -23.28 15.50 23.28
N PRO A 165 -22.20 16.11 23.82
CA PRO A 165 -21.41 15.49 24.87
C PRO A 165 -22.28 15.05 26.06
N GLY A 166 -22.14 13.79 26.46
CA GLY A 166 -22.95 13.15 27.50
C GLY A 166 -24.07 12.25 26.95
N ASP A 167 -24.40 12.33 25.66
CA ASP A 167 -25.38 11.44 25.05
C ASP A 167 -24.87 10.00 25.00
N LEU A 168 -25.75 9.07 25.39
CA LEU A 168 -25.53 7.63 25.35
C LEU A 168 -26.66 6.96 24.57
N TRP A 169 -26.32 6.36 23.44
CA TRP A 169 -27.24 5.57 22.63
C TRP A 169 -27.03 4.08 22.91
N VAL A 170 -28.13 3.35 23.09
CA VAL A 170 -28.15 1.90 23.28
C VAL A 170 -28.82 1.26 22.07
N LEU A 171 -28.06 0.43 21.36
CA LEU A 171 -28.40 -0.17 20.07
C LEU A 171 -28.34 -1.70 20.20
N GLY A 172 -29.33 -2.28 20.89
CA GLY A 172 -29.28 -3.68 21.29
C GLY A 172 -28.14 -3.92 22.29
N ASP A 173 -27.21 -4.81 21.93
CA ASP A 173 -26.03 -5.12 22.74
C ASP A 173 -24.90 -4.07 22.59
N HIS A 174 -25.05 -3.13 21.65
CA HIS A 174 -24.04 -2.10 21.37
C HIS A 174 -24.38 -0.77 22.03
N ARG A 175 -23.34 0.00 22.38
CA ARG A 175 -23.47 1.32 23.00
C ARG A 175 -22.56 2.32 22.32
N ILE A 176 -23.07 3.52 22.10
CA ILE A 176 -22.33 4.65 21.54
C ILE A 176 -22.43 5.80 22.54
N PHE A 177 -21.29 6.36 22.93
CA PHE A 177 -21.23 7.48 23.87
C PHE A 177 -20.52 8.66 23.22
N CYS A 178 -21.17 9.82 23.17
CA CYS A 178 -20.52 11.07 22.78
C CYS A 178 -19.81 11.63 24.02
N GLY A 179 -18.49 11.42 24.11
CA GLY A 179 -17.71 11.79 25.29
C GLY A 179 -16.32 12.30 24.94
N ASP A 180 -15.58 12.68 25.98
CA ASP A 180 -14.19 13.08 25.90
C ASP A 180 -13.29 11.92 26.30
N ALA A 181 -12.46 11.44 25.39
CA ALA A 181 -11.54 10.32 25.62
C ALA A 181 -10.41 10.66 26.61
N LEU A 182 -10.19 11.94 26.93
CA LEU A 182 -9.30 12.39 28.01
C LEU A 182 -9.93 12.27 29.40
N GLN A 183 -11.22 11.95 29.50
CA GLN A 183 -11.92 11.88 30.77
C GLN A 183 -12.23 10.44 31.14
N ALA A 184 -11.71 9.99 32.28
CA ALA A 184 -12.01 8.68 32.85
C ALA A 184 -13.53 8.41 33.01
N GLN A 185 -14.33 9.46 33.22
CA GLN A 185 -15.78 9.32 33.37
C GLN A 185 -16.46 8.86 32.08
N SER A 186 -15.92 9.20 30.91
CA SER A 186 -16.46 8.78 29.61
C SER A 186 -16.46 7.25 29.48
N TYR A 187 -15.35 6.62 29.87
CA TYR A 187 -15.20 5.16 29.86
C TYR A 187 -16.15 4.50 30.86
N LYS A 188 -16.28 5.05 32.07
CA LYS A 188 -17.22 4.52 33.08
C LYS A 188 -18.66 4.54 32.57
N THR A 189 -19.08 5.64 31.94
CA THR A 189 -20.42 5.78 31.37
C THR A 189 -20.64 4.83 30.19
N LEU A 190 -19.68 4.74 29.27
CA LEU A 190 -19.77 3.87 28.09
C LEU A 190 -19.77 2.38 28.46
N LEU A 191 -18.99 1.99 29.46
CA LEU A 191 -18.80 0.58 29.82
C LEU A 191 -19.82 0.07 30.83
N ASP A 192 -20.37 0.92 31.71
CA ASP A 192 -21.37 0.54 32.73
C ASP A 192 -21.01 -0.73 33.52
N GLY A 193 -19.76 -0.81 33.95
CA GLY A 193 -19.24 -1.94 34.72
C GLY A 193 -18.70 -3.11 33.89
N GLU A 194 -18.92 -3.13 32.57
CA GLU A 194 -18.30 -4.12 31.69
C GLU A 194 -16.81 -3.84 31.49
N THR A 195 -16.04 -4.89 31.16
CA THR A 195 -14.59 -4.79 30.97
C THR A 195 -14.18 -5.37 29.61
N PRO A 196 -13.85 -4.53 28.61
CA PRO A 196 -13.46 -4.98 27.29
C PRO A 196 -12.15 -5.77 27.33
N GLN A 197 -12.01 -6.73 26.42
CA GLN A 197 -10.77 -7.49 26.23
C GLN A 197 -9.79 -6.78 25.29
N MET A 198 -10.31 -5.94 24.40
CA MET A 198 -9.55 -5.25 23.37
C MET A 198 -10.17 -3.88 23.10
N VAL A 199 -9.32 -2.91 22.75
CA VAL A 199 -9.74 -1.58 22.29
C VAL A 199 -9.13 -1.36 20.91
N PHE A 200 -10.00 -1.06 19.95
CA PHE A 200 -9.62 -0.48 18.67
C PHE A 200 -9.80 1.03 18.76
N THR A 201 -8.79 1.79 18.35
CA THR A 201 -8.80 3.25 18.47
C THR A 201 -8.10 3.89 17.29
N ASP A 202 -8.65 5.01 16.84
CA ASP A 202 -8.10 5.89 15.81
C ASP A 202 -7.95 7.29 16.44
N PRO A 203 -6.87 7.55 17.20
CA PRO A 203 -6.66 8.84 17.86
C PRO A 203 -6.21 9.90 16.85
N PRO A 204 -6.46 11.20 17.12
CA PRO A 204 -5.97 12.26 16.24
C PRO A 204 -4.43 12.31 16.25
N TYR A 205 -3.83 12.66 15.10
CA TYR A 205 -2.38 12.57 14.86
C TYR A 205 -1.61 13.90 15.01
N ASN A 206 -2.25 14.97 15.50
CA ASN A 206 -1.68 16.31 15.57
C ASN A 206 -1.18 16.83 14.21
N VAL A 207 -1.98 16.57 13.18
CA VAL A 207 -1.76 17.04 11.81
C VAL A 207 -3.04 17.71 11.33
N LEU A 208 -2.91 18.81 10.60
CA LEU A 208 -4.03 19.52 10.00
C LEU A 208 -4.83 18.59 9.09
N VAL A 209 -6.16 18.61 9.22
CA VAL A 209 -7.05 17.86 8.33
C VAL A 209 -6.94 18.41 6.91
N ASN A 210 -7.02 19.73 6.78
CA ASN A 210 -6.90 20.40 5.49
C ASN A 210 -5.48 20.25 4.93
N GLY A 211 -5.39 19.70 3.73
CA GLY A 211 -4.13 19.42 3.03
C GLY A 211 -3.55 18.01 3.26
N HIS A 212 -4.08 17.24 4.23
CA HIS A 212 -3.64 15.87 4.49
C HIS A 212 -4.74 14.83 4.21
N VAL A 213 -6.00 15.13 4.51
CA VAL A 213 -7.14 14.25 4.17
C VAL A 213 -7.63 14.58 2.76
N ARG A 214 -7.74 13.57 1.90
CA ARG A 214 -8.15 13.72 0.48
C ARG A 214 -9.46 13.01 0.12
N CYS A 215 -10.24 12.58 1.10
CA CYS A 215 -11.50 11.88 0.84
C CYS A 215 -12.68 12.87 0.67
N GLY A 216 -13.56 12.63 -0.31
CA GLY A 216 -14.76 13.45 -0.58
C GLY A 216 -14.59 14.52 -1.68
N ALA A 217 -15.69 14.85 -2.35
CA ALA A 217 -15.74 15.67 -3.58
C ALA A 217 -15.29 17.14 -3.42
N SER A 218 -15.06 17.62 -2.19
CA SER A 218 -14.96 19.07 -1.92
C SER A 218 -13.71 19.51 -1.16
N GLY A 219 -12.94 18.59 -0.57
CA GLY A 219 -11.65 18.91 0.10
C GLY A 219 -11.69 19.81 1.35
N ASP A 220 -12.79 20.52 1.61
CA ASP A 220 -12.98 21.37 2.79
C ASP A 220 -13.62 20.58 3.94
N HIS A 221 -12.77 20.06 4.82
CA HIS A 221 -13.20 19.42 6.06
C HIS A 221 -12.95 20.33 7.25
N ARG A 222 -13.84 20.29 8.24
CA ARG A 222 -13.61 20.98 9.51
C ARG A 222 -12.43 20.31 10.22
N GLU A 223 -11.54 21.11 10.79
CA GLU A 223 -10.46 20.61 11.65
C GLU A 223 -11.01 19.87 12.88
N PHE A 224 -10.21 18.93 13.42
CA PHE A 224 -10.55 18.28 14.68
C PHE A 224 -10.60 19.30 15.82
N ALA A 225 -11.36 18.99 16.86
CA ALA A 225 -11.49 19.87 18.03
C ALA A 225 -10.15 20.05 18.79
N MET A 226 -9.21 19.13 18.60
CA MET A 226 -7.92 19.04 19.29
C MET A 226 -6.99 18.12 18.51
N ALA A 227 -5.68 18.28 18.72
CA ALA A 227 -4.63 17.56 18.01
C ALA A 227 -4.80 17.63 16.49
N SER A 228 -4.95 18.86 15.99
CA SER A 228 -4.99 19.26 14.58
C SER A 228 -3.76 20.10 14.19
N GLY A 229 -2.61 19.85 14.83
CA GLY A 229 -1.34 20.52 14.53
C GLY A 229 -0.99 21.68 15.46
N GLU A 230 -1.82 21.96 16.46
CA GLU A 230 -1.60 23.03 17.43
C GLU A 230 -0.66 22.64 18.58
N MET A 231 -0.45 21.34 18.83
CA MET A 231 0.34 20.85 19.96
C MET A 231 1.82 20.72 19.61
N SER A 232 2.71 21.01 20.56
CA SER A 232 4.11 20.60 20.49
C SER A 232 4.27 19.08 20.65
N ASP A 233 5.43 18.54 20.27
CA ASP A 233 5.75 17.10 20.44
C ASP A 233 5.53 16.60 21.87
N SER A 234 5.89 17.40 22.89
CA SER A 234 5.69 17.03 24.30
C SER A 234 4.23 17.05 24.72
N GLU A 235 3.46 18.05 24.27
CA GLU A 235 2.03 18.16 24.56
C GLU A 235 1.28 17.01 23.89
N PHE A 236 1.57 16.72 22.62
CA PHE A 236 0.93 15.64 21.89
C PHE A 236 1.25 14.26 22.47
N ARG A 237 2.49 14.02 22.92
CA ARG A 237 2.86 12.79 23.63
C ARG A 237 2.10 12.63 24.94
N SER A 238 1.92 13.71 25.70
CA SER A 238 1.13 13.69 26.94
C SER A 238 -0.33 13.38 26.62
N PHE A 239 -0.90 14.10 25.65
CA PHE A 239 -2.25 13.93 25.15
C PHE A 239 -2.56 12.47 24.78
N LEU A 240 -1.74 11.85 23.93
CA LEU A 240 -1.91 10.44 23.55
C LEU A 240 -1.72 9.49 24.73
N SER A 241 -0.75 9.76 25.60
CA SER A 241 -0.50 8.92 26.78
C SER A 241 -1.71 8.88 27.71
N ASP A 242 -2.39 10.01 27.92
CA ASP A 242 -3.57 10.10 28.77
C ASP A 242 -4.73 9.25 28.23
N VAL A 243 -5.01 9.35 26.92
CA VAL A 243 -6.04 8.52 26.26
C VAL A 243 -5.71 7.04 26.35
N ILE A 244 -4.46 6.66 26.01
CA ILE A 244 -4.02 5.25 26.03
C ILE A 244 -4.08 4.68 27.46
N ASN A 245 -3.72 5.47 28.47
CA ASN A 245 -3.80 5.06 29.87
C ASN A 245 -5.24 4.81 30.31
N HIS A 246 -6.20 5.64 29.86
CA HIS A 246 -7.61 5.38 30.13
C HIS A 246 -8.12 4.11 29.46
N CYS A 247 -7.81 3.90 28.17
CA CYS A 247 -8.15 2.66 27.47
C CYS A 247 -7.56 1.43 28.16
N SER A 248 -6.27 1.48 28.52
CA SER A 248 -5.56 0.39 29.22
C SER A 248 -6.17 0.09 30.58
N THR A 249 -6.52 1.11 31.36
CA THR A 249 -7.16 0.96 32.68
C THR A 249 -8.58 0.37 32.57
N ALA A 250 -9.29 0.70 31.49
CA ALA A 250 -10.63 0.21 31.23
C ALA A 250 -10.64 -1.23 30.70
N CYS A 251 -9.57 -1.67 30.03
CA CYS A 251 -9.42 -3.04 29.52
C CYS A 251 -9.04 -4.04 30.62
N ARG A 252 -9.37 -5.30 30.39
CA ARG A 252 -8.87 -6.40 31.21
C ARG A 252 -7.35 -6.47 31.09
N THR A 253 -6.66 -6.42 32.22
CA THR A 253 -5.25 -6.79 32.31
C THR A 253 -5.18 -8.29 32.56
N GLU A 254 -4.58 -9.07 31.65
CA GLU A 254 -4.46 -10.50 31.88
C GLU A 254 -3.56 -10.79 33.09
N ALA A 255 -4.18 -11.22 34.19
CA ALA A 255 -3.58 -12.07 35.20
C ALA A 255 -4.67 -12.82 35.98
N SER A 256 -5.35 -13.78 35.34
CA SER A 256 -5.89 -14.99 35.97
C SER A 256 -6.40 -15.95 34.89
N ARG A 257 -5.57 -16.95 34.56
CA ARG A 257 -6.05 -18.24 34.05
C ARG A 257 -6.57 -19.07 35.22
#